data_AF-L5LIJ4-F1
#
_entry.id   AF-L5LIJ4-F1
#
_cell.length_a   1.000
_cell.length_b   1.000
_cell.length_c   1.000
_cell.angle_alpha   90.00
_cell.angle_beta   90.00
_cell.angle_gamma   90.00
#
_symmetry.space_group_name_H-M   'P 1'
#
loop_
_entity.id
_entity.type
_entity.pdbx_description
1 polymer ?
#
loop_
_entity_poly.entity_id
_entity_poly.type
_entity_poly.pdbx_seq_one_letter_code
_entity_poly.pdbx_strand_id
1 'polypeptide(L)'
;VPGEMLIPYYSGRVIDILGGDFDPEAFASAIFFMCLFSFGSSLSAGCRGGCFVFTMSRINLRIREQLFSSLLHQDLSFFQETKTGELNSRLNSDTKLMSSWLPLNANVLLRSLVKVAGLYSFMLNLSPRLTLLSLFEVPLTIAAEKVYNGRHQAVLLEIQDAVAQAGQVVREAVGGLKTVRSFGAEEHEACRYEEALERCRKLWWQRDLERALYLLFRRMLHLAMQVLMLSCGLQQILAGDLTRGGLLSFLLFQEDLGHHVQVRHQPRMLSPSLCFSLWPLRLGIYWFPLKTQDKTKSQLIVL
;
A
#
# COMPACT_ATOMS: atom_id res chain seq x y z
N VAL A 1 1.32 -13.27 -13.38
CA VAL A 1 2.61 -12.88 -12.74
C VAL A 1 3.78 -13.07 -13.69
N PRO A 2 4.13 -14.28 -14.20
CA PRO A 2 5.20 -14.41 -15.20
C PRO A 2 4.89 -13.64 -16.49
N GLY A 3 3.65 -13.68 -16.97
CA GLY A 3 3.22 -12.90 -18.15
C GLY A 3 3.34 -11.38 -18.00
N GLU A 4 3.27 -10.83 -16.79
CA GLU A 4 3.46 -9.38 -16.55
C GLU A 4 4.94 -8.98 -16.73
N MET A 5 5.87 -9.90 -16.48
CA MET A 5 7.32 -9.64 -16.59
C MET A 5 7.84 -9.75 -18.02
N LEU A 6 7.11 -10.43 -18.91
CA LEU A 6 7.49 -10.57 -20.32
C LEU A 6 7.18 -9.28 -21.11
N ILE A 7 6.27 -8.43 -20.62
CA ILE A 7 5.83 -7.22 -21.33
C ILE A 7 7.00 -6.24 -21.56
N PRO A 8 7.81 -5.87 -20.54
CA PRO A 8 8.94 -4.96 -20.77
C PRO A 8 10.01 -5.56 -21.69
N TYR A 9 10.24 -6.88 -21.60
CA TYR A 9 11.20 -7.58 -22.45
C TYR A 9 10.81 -7.54 -23.94
N TYR A 10 9.54 -7.83 -24.25
CA TYR A 10 9.05 -7.71 -25.63
C TYR A 10 9.00 -6.25 -26.09
N SER A 11 8.68 -5.30 -25.21
CA SER A 11 8.74 -3.87 -25.53
C SER A 11 10.16 -3.44 -25.92
N GLY A 12 11.19 -3.93 -25.24
CA GLY A 12 12.58 -3.68 -25.63
C GLY A 12 12.93 -4.29 -26.98
N ARG A 13 12.52 -5.54 -27.22
CA ARG A 13 12.74 -6.22 -28.50
C ARG A 13 12.06 -5.52 -29.67
N VAL A 14 10.85 -4.99 -29.46
CA VAL A 14 10.14 -4.18 -30.47
C VAL A 14 10.92 -2.93 -30.83
N ILE A 15 11.53 -2.26 -29.85
CA ILE A 15 12.35 -1.06 -30.08
C ILE A 15 13.67 -1.39 -30.78
N ASP A 16 14.28 -2.53 -30.46
CA ASP A 16 15.47 -2.99 -31.16
C ASP A 16 15.17 -3.30 -32.64
N ILE A 17 14.03 -3.94 -32.94
CA ILE A 17 13.59 -4.19 -34.32
C ILE A 17 13.27 -2.88 -35.06
N LEU A 18 12.66 -1.91 -34.38
CA LEU A 18 12.33 -0.60 -34.98
C LEU A 18 13.56 0.26 -35.25
N GLY A 19 14.64 0.07 -34.49
CA GLY A 19 15.89 0.81 -34.62
C GLY A 19 16.92 0.22 -35.59
N GLY A 20 16.68 -1.00 -36.10
CA GLY A 20 17.54 -1.72 -37.04
C GLY A 20 16.91 -1.88 -38.43
N ASP A 21 17.17 -3.01 -39.09
CA ASP A 21 16.50 -3.37 -40.34
C ASP A 21 15.05 -3.77 -40.04
N PHE A 22 14.11 -3.06 -40.65
CA PHE A 22 12.69 -3.22 -40.35
C PHE A 22 12.15 -4.53 -40.97
N ASP A 23 12.15 -5.59 -40.18
CA ASP A 23 11.52 -6.87 -40.51
C ASP A 23 10.03 -6.86 -40.08
N PRO A 24 9.06 -6.75 -41.02
CA PRO A 24 7.64 -6.65 -40.69
C PRO A 24 7.10 -7.92 -40.02
N GLU A 25 7.63 -9.10 -40.37
CA GLU A 25 7.24 -10.40 -39.79
C GLU A 25 7.73 -10.56 -38.34
N ALA A 26 8.97 -10.12 -38.05
CA ALA A 26 9.53 -10.15 -36.71
C ALA A 26 8.80 -9.15 -35.77
N PHE A 27 8.41 -8.00 -36.30
CA PHE A 27 7.62 -7.00 -35.58
C PHE A 27 6.20 -7.51 -35.29
N ALA A 28 5.51 -8.05 -36.30
CA ALA A 28 4.15 -8.57 -36.14
C ALA A 28 4.09 -9.74 -35.14
N SER A 29 5.04 -10.68 -35.22
CA SER A 29 5.13 -11.79 -34.27
C SER A 29 5.43 -11.32 -32.84
N ALA A 30 6.32 -10.34 -32.64
CA ALA A 30 6.61 -9.78 -31.33
C ALA A 30 5.38 -9.12 -30.68
N ILE A 31 4.61 -8.32 -31.44
CA ILE A 31 3.37 -7.70 -30.97
C ILE A 31 2.31 -8.77 -30.68
N PHE A 32 2.17 -9.78 -31.53
CA PHE A 32 1.22 -10.86 -31.33
C PHE A 32 1.50 -11.61 -30.01
N PHE A 33 2.76 -11.98 -29.74
CA PHE A 33 3.15 -12.62 -28.49
C PHE A 33 2.93 -11.70 -27.29
N MET A 34 3.24 -10.40 -27.41
CA MET A 34 2.99 -9.42 -26.35
C MET A 34 1.50 -9.32 -26.00
N CYS A 35 0.62 -9.24 -27.00
CA CYS A 35 -0.83 -9.22 -26.82
C CYS A 35 -1.33 -10.52 -26.19
N LEU A 36 -0.85 -11.67 -26.65
CA LEU A 36 -1.23 -12.99 -26.14
C LEU A 36 -0.83 -13.15 -24.66
N PHE A 37 0.41 -12.78 -24.30
CA PHE A 37 0.88 -12.82 -22.91
C PHE A 37 0.15 -11.81 -22.02
N SER A 38 -0.14 -10.61 -22.53
CA SER A 38 -0.91 -9.60 -21.80
C SER A 38 -2.33 -10.09 -21.49
N PHE A 39 -3.02 -10.66 -22.47
CA PHE A 39 -4.35 -11.24 -22.29
C PHE A 39 -4.33 -12.44 -21.34
N GLY A 40 -3.38 -13.36 -21.52
CA GLY A 40 -3.18 -14.51 -20.63
C GLY A 40 -2.86 -14.09 -19.19
N SER A 41 -2.05 -13.04 -19.01
CA SER A 41 -1.72 -12.51 -17.69
C SER A 41 -2.93 -11.87 -17.00
N SER A 42 -3.78 -11.16 -17.75
CA SER A 42 -5.00 -10.54 -17.26
C SER A 42 -6.03 -11.58 -16.83
N LEU A 43 -6.23 -12.62 -17.64
CA LEU A 43 -7.11 -13.74 -17.30
C LEU A 43 -6.61 -14.49 -16.06
N SER A 44 -5.32 -14.83 -16.02
CA SER A 44 -4.69 -15.45 -14.85
C SER A 44 -4.82 -14.58 -13.60
N ALA A 45 -4.71 -13.26 -13.74
CA ALA A 45 -4.87 -12.31 -12.65
C ALA A 45 -6.31 -12.25 -12.12
N GLY A 46 -7.31 -12.35 -13.00
CA GLY A 46 -8.71 -12.47 -12.63
C GLY A 46 -8.99 -13.79 -11.90
N CYS A 47 -8.56 -14.92 -12.47
CA CYS A 47 -8.77 -16.26 -11.88
C CYS A 47 -8.14 -16.37 -10.48
N ARG A 48 -6.86 -15.96 -10.31
CA ARG A 48 -6.23 -15.97 -8.98
C ARG A 48 -6.99 -15.09 -7.99
N GLY A 49 -7.43 -13.91 -8.42
CA GLY A 49 -8.20 -12.97 -7.59
C GLY A 49 -9.50 -13.60 -7.10
N GLY A 50 -10.25 -14.23 -8.01
CA GLY A 50 -11.46 -14.97 -7.70
C GLY A 50 -11.20 -16.10 -6.70
N CYS A 51 -10.21 -16.97 -6.96
CA CYS A 51 -9.86 -18.06 -6.05
C CYS A 51 -9.56 -17.56 -4.62
N PHE A 52 -8.78 -16.49 -4.47
CA PHE A 52 -8.48 -15.91 -3.16
C PHE A 52 -9.72 -15.36 -2.44
N VAL A 53 -10.65 -14.73 -3.16
CA VAL A 53 -11.92 -14.25 -2.58
C VAL A 53 -12.78 -15.42 -2.10
N PHE A 54 -12.87 -16.50 -2.88
CA PHE A 54 -13.60 -17.71 -2.46
C PHE A 54 -12.96 -18.35 -1.22
N THR A 55 -11.63 -18.51 -1.20
CA THR A 55 -10.91 -19.04 -0.04
C THR A 55 -11.14 -18.19 1.20
N MET A 56 -11.09 -16.86 1.07
CA MET A 56 -11.34 -15.92 2.15
C MET A 56 -12.76 -16.07 2.72
N SER A 57 -13.77 -16.21 1.87
CA SER A 57 -15.16 -16.45 2.30
C SER A 57 -15.32 -17.77 3.06
N ARG A 58 -14.69 -18.85 2.57
CA ARG A 58 -14.69 -20.17 3.24
C ARG A 58 -14.05 -20.12 4.62
N ILE A 59 -12.91 -19.43 4.74
CA ILE A 59 -12.22 -19.25 6.03
C ILE A 59 -13.08 -18.44 6.99
N ASN A 60 -13.72 -17.36 6.52
CA ASN A 60 -14.59 -16.53 7.35
C ASN A 60 -15.75 -17.34 7.95
N LEU A 61 -16.44 -18.13 7.13
CA LEU A 61 -17.57 -18.95 7.58
C LEU A 61 -17.12 -20.01 8.59
N ARG A 62 -16.00 -20.71 8.33
CA ARG A 62 -15.47 -21.73 9.24
C ARG A 62 -15.07 -21.15 10.60
N ILE A 63 -14.41 -19.99 10.63
CA ILE A 63 -14.03 -19.33 11.89
C ILE A 63 -15.28 -18.94 12.68
N ARG A 64 -16.30 -18.39 12.02
CA ARG A 64 -17.56 -17.99 12.67
C ARG A 64 -18.31 -19.19 13.25
N GLU A 65 -18.37 -20.30 12.53
CA GLU A 65 -18.99 -21.54 12.98
C GLU A 65 -18.28 -22.10 14.22
N GLN A 66 -16.95 -22.21 14.18
CA GLN A 66 -16.15 -22.69 15.31
C GLN A 66 -16.24 -21.77 16.52
N LEU A 67 -16.22 -20.45 16.31
CA LEU A 67 -16.33 -19.48 17.38
C LEU A 67 -17.73 -19.52 18.02
N PHE A 68 -18.78 -19.60 17.22
CA PHE A 68 -20.15 -19.72 17.73
C PHE A 68 -20.36 -21.02 18.50
N SER A 69 -19.85 -22.15 17.99
CA SER A 69 -19.90 -23.44 18.70
C SER A 69 -19.15 -23.39 20.03
N SER A 70 -17.99 -22.75 20.08
CA SER A 70 -17.20 -22.59 21.32
C SER A 70 -17.92 -21.69 22.33
N LEU A 71 -18.58 -20.62 21.87
CA LEU A 71 -19.36 -19.73 22.73
C LEU A 71 -20.54 -20.46 23.40
N LEU A 72 -21.20 -21.39 22.70
CA LEU A 72 -22.31 -22.16 23.27
C LEU A 72 -21.89 -23.13 24.39
N HIS A 73 -20.62 -23.50 24.46
CA HIS A 73 -20.09 -24.39 25.51
C HIS A 73 -19.50 -23.61 26.70
N GLN A 74 -19.57 -22.27 26.68
CA GLN A 74 -18.99 -21.42 27.72
C GLN A 74 -19.95 -21.27 28.92
N ASP A 75 -19.40 -21.11 30.12
CA ASP A 75 -20.17 -20.94 31.35
C ASP A 75 -21.08 -19.70 31.33
N LEU A 76 -22.22 -19.78 32.03
CA LEU A 76 -23.19 -18.68 32.14
C LEU A 76 -22.59 -17.41 32.76
N SER A 77 -21.58 -17.55 33.61
CA SER A 77 -20.86 -16.42 34.23
C SER A 77 -20.22 -15.50 33.18
N PHE A 78 -19.71 -16.07 32.08
CA PHE A 78 -19.13 -15.30 30.97
C PHE A 78 -20.17 -14.38 30.28
N PHE A 79 -21.40 -14.86 30.14
CA PHE A 79 -22.50 -14.12 29.52
C PHE A 79 -23.11 -13.05 30.42
N GLN A 80 -22.93 -13.16 31.74
CA GLN A 80 -23.35 -12.11 32.69
C GLN A 80 -22.38 -10.93 32.69
N GLU A 81 -21.10 -11.18 32.45
CA GLU A 81 -20.06 -10.15 32.41
C GLU A 81 -19.94 -9.46 31.04
N THR A 82 -20.21 -10.19 29.95
CA THR A 82 -20.03 -9.69 28.58
C THR A 82 -21.33 -9.19 27.95
N LYS A 83 -21.35 -7.95 27.44
CA LYS A 83 -22.52 -7.40 26.72
C LYS A 83 -22.75 -8.14 25.39
N THR A 84 -23.97 -8.59 25.15
CA THR A 84 -24.38 -9.30 23.91
C THR A 84 -24.04 -8.53 22.63
N GLY A 85 -24.15 -7.20 22.66
CA GLY A 85 -23.79 -6.34 21.52
C GLY A 85 -22.30 -6.31 21.19
N GLU A 86 -21.43 -6.38 22.21
CA GLU A 86 -19.98 -6.46 22.02
C GLU A 86 -19.58 -7.82 21.44
N LEU A 87 -20.19 -8.90 21.95
CA LEU A 87 -19.96 -10.24 21.44
C LEU A 87 -20.34 -10.38 19.96
N ASN A 88 -21.49 -9.82 19.56
CA ASN A 88 -21.92 -9.81 18.16
C ASN A 88 -20.97 -8.97 17.27
N SER A 89 -20.49 -7.84 17.79
CA SER A 89 -19.51 -6.99 17.07
C SER A 89 -18.20 -7.75 16.84
N ARG A 90 -17.64 -8.41 17.86
CA ARG A 90 -16.42 -9.22 17.72
C ARG A 90 -16.63 -10.41 16.78
N LEU A 91 -17.75 -11.11 16.91
CA LEU A 91 -18.11 -12.24 16.05
C LEU A 91 -18.22 -11.85 14.57
N ASN A 92 -18.63 -10.62 14.24
CA ASN A 92 -18.81 -10.19 12.86
C ASN A 92 -17.62 -9.39 12.30
N SER A 93 -17.10 -8.43 13.06
CA SER A 93 -16.05 -7.51 12.62
C SER A 93 -14.66 -8.12 12.76
N ASP A 94 -14.32 -8.67 13.94
CA ASP A 94 -12.96 -9.15 14.21
C ASP A 94 -12.69 -10.45 13.44
N THR A 95 -13.67 -11.35 13.35
CA THR A 95 -13.54 -12.56 12.52
C THR A 95 -13.35 -12.23 11.05
N LYS A 96 -14.04 -11.19 10.55
CA LYS A 96 -13.87 -10.71 9.17
C LYS A 96 -12.49 -10.12 8.95
N LEU A 97 -12.00 -9.31 9.88
CA LEU A 97 -10.64 -8.77 9.80
C LEU A 97 -9.60 -9.89 9.81
N MET A 98 -9.68 -10.83 10.76
CA MET A 98 -8.73 -11.93 10.88
C MET A 98 -8.75 -12.88 9.67
N SER A 99 -9.94 -13.29 9.22
CA SER A 99 -10.09 -14.14 8.02
C SER A 99 -9.65 -13.44 6.73
N SER A 100 -9.75 -12.11 6.65
CA SER A 100 -9.26 -11.34 5.51
C SER A 100 -7.75 -11.15 5.52
N TRP A 101 -7.16 -11.06 6.70
CA TRP A 101 -5.77 -10.66 6.87
C TRP A 101 -4.81 -11.75 6.40
N LEU A 102 -5.06 -13.01 6.78
CA LEU A 102 -4.16 -14.11 6.43
C LEU A 102 -4.05 -14.34 4.91
N PRO A 103 -5.15 -14.50 4.13
CA PRO A 103 -5.06 -14.73 2.70
C PRO A 103 -4.50 -13.52 1.94
N LEU A 104 -4.81 -12.30 2.40
CA LEU A 104 -4.36 -11.09 1.75
C LEU A 104 -2.85 -10.88 1.90
N ASN A 105 -2.30 -11.10 3.11
CA ASN A 105 -0.85 -11.04 3.32
C ASN A 105 -0.13 -12.18 2.60
N ALA A 106 -0.65 -13.41 2.63
CA ALA A 106 -0.07 -14.54 1.91
C ALA A 106 -0.01 -14.28 0.39
N ASN A 107 -1.09 -13.75 -0.19
CA ASN A 107 -1.15 -13.39 -1.61
C ASN A 107 -0.10 -12.33 -1.97
N VAL A 108 -0.04 -11.24 -1.19
CA VAL A 108 0.93 -10.16 -1.41
C VAL A 108 2.37 -10.67 -1.28
N LEU A 109 2.66 -11.44 -0.24
CA LEU A 109 4.00 -12.01 -0.02
C LEU A 109 4.43 -12.93 -1.17
N LEU A 110 3.58 -13.90 -1.53
CA LEU A 110 3.86 -14.84 -2.62
C LEU A 110 4.02 -14.12 -3.95
N ARG A 111 3.11 -13.18 -4.28
CA ARG A 111 3.18 -12.38 -5.50
C ARG A 111 4.48 -11.59 -5.57
N SER A 112 4.84 -10.90 -4.49
CA SER A 112 6.07 -10.10 -4.46
C SER A 112 7.32 -10.98 -4.52
N LEU A 113 7.33 -12.16 -3.88
CA LEU A 113 8.46 -13.09 -3.96
C LEU A 113 8.67 -13.59 -5.39
N VAL A 114 7.60 -14.07 -6.04
CA VAL A 114 7.66 -14.55 -7.42
C VAL A 114 8.05 -13.42 -8.38
N LYS A 115 7.51 -12.20 -8.18
CA LYS A 115 7.90 -11.03 -8.98
C LYS A 115 9.37 -10.70 -8.83
N VAL A 116 9.86 -10.49 -7.60
CA VAL A 116 11.26 -10.11 -7.38
C VAL A 116 12.20 -11.17 -7.95
N ALA A 117 11.96 -12.45 -7.69
CA ALA A 117 12.78 -13.54 -8.23
C ALA A 117 12.76 -13.59 -9.76
N GLY A 118 11.58 -13.40 -10.37
CA GLY A 118 11.44 -13.39 -11.82
C GLY A 118 12.14 -12.19 -12.48
N LEU A 119 11.96 -10.97 -11.95
CA LEU A 119 12.64 -9.78 -12.47
C LEU A 119 14.16 -9.90 -12.38
N TYR A 120 14.70 -10.37 -11.26
CA TYR A 120 16.15 -10.61 -11.14
C TYR A 120 16.65 -11.67 -12.13
N SER A 121 15.89 -12.76 -12.34
CA SER A 121 16.25 -13.78 -13.32
C SER A 121 16.32 -13.18 -14.74
N PHE A 122 15.33 -12.38 -15.15
CA PHE A 122 15.36 -11.70 -16.45
C PHE A 122 16.52 -10.71 -16.56
N MET A 123 16.75 -9.90 -15.52
CA MET A 123 17.85 -8.93 -15.51
C MET A 123 19.23 -9.60 -15.61
N LEU A 124 19.46 -10.70 -14.89
CA LEU A 124 20.70 -11.47 -14.97
C LEU A 124 20.95 -12.03 -16.37
N ASN A 125 19.90 -12.44 -17.08
CA ASN A 125 20.00 -12.94 -18.45
C ASN A 125 20.36 -11.84 -19.46
N LEU A 126 19.94 -10.58 -19.27
CA LEU A 126 20.29 -9.49 -20.18
C LEU A 126 21.71 -8.97 -19.91
N SER A 127 22.02 -8.56 -18.67
CA SER A 127 23.37 -8.13 -18.33
C SER A 127 23.68 -8.31 -16.83
N PRO A 128 24.74 -9.05 -16.46
CA PRO A 128 25.08 -9.25 -15.06
C PRO A 128 25.63 -7.97 -14.42
N ARG A 129 26.30 -7.10 -15.18
CA ARG A 129 26.93 -5.87 -14.68
C ARG A 129 25.90 -4.85 -14.17
N LEU A 130 24.84 -4.57 -14.92
CA LEU A 130 23.77 -3.64 -14.46
C LEU A 130 22.96 -4.26 -13.32
N THR A 131 22.80 -5.58 -13.33
CA THR A 131 22.08 -6.28 -12.27
C THR A 131 22.80 -6.22 -10.92
N LEU A 132 24.14 -6.26 -10.89
CA LEU A 132 24.90 -6.06 -9.66
C LEU A 132 24.71 -4.64 -9.10
N LEU A 133 24.60 -3.65 -9.96
CA LEU A 133 24.33 -2.27 -9.57
C LEU A 133 22.94 -2.16 -8.91
N SER A 134 21.88 -2.68 -9.55
CA SER A 134 20.52 -2.69 -8.96
C SER A 134 20.43 -3.53 -7.69
N LEU A 135 21.19 -4.63 -7.60
CA LEU A 135 21.27 -5.44 -6.40
C LEU A 135 21.88 -4.68 -5.22
N PHE A 136 22.77 -3.71 -5.46
CA PHE A 136 23.36 -2.87 -4.41
C PHE A 136 22.40 -1.78 -3.89
N GLU A 137 21.46 -1.32 -4.72
CA GLU A 137 20.41 -0.36 -4.32
C GLU A 137 19.44 -0.96 -3.29
N VAL A 138 19.12 -2.25 -3.42
CA VAL A 138 18.16 -2.93 -2.53
C VAL A 138 18.59 -2.96 -1.06
N PRO A 139 19.79 -3.42 -0.65
CA PRO A 139 20.20 -3.41 0.74
C PRO A 139 20.32 -1.99 1.30
N LEU A 140 20.72 -1.02 0.47
CA LEU A 140 20.80 0.39 0.85
C LEU A 140 19.42 0.95 1.22
N THR A 141 18.41 0.69 0.39
CA THR A 141 17.02 1.13 0.64
C THR A 141 16.40 0.42 1.84
N ILE A 142 16.64 -0.89 2.01
CA ILE A 142 16.17 -1.66 3.17
C ILE A 142 16.81 -1.12 4.47
N ALA A 143 18.10 -0.79 4.46
CA ALA A 143 18.78 -0.24 5.63
C ALA A 143 18.19 1.12 6.03
N ALA A 144 17.98 2.03 5.07
CA ALA A 144 17.35 3.33 5.30
C ALA A 144 15.92 3.18 5.85
N GLU A 145 15.14 2.25 5.29
CA GLU A 145 13.77 1.99 5.74
C GLU A 145 13.72 1.41 7.16
N LYS A 146 14.64 0.50 7.52
CA LYS A 146 14.71 -0.08 8.86
C LYS A 146 14.96 0.98 9.93
N VAL A 147 15.87 1.91 9.66
CA VAL A 147 16.16 3.03 10.57
C VAL A 147 14.95 3.96 10.71
N TYR A 148 14.30 4.29 9.59
CA TYR A 148 13.08 5.12 9.60
C TYR A 148 11.93 4.45 10.37
N ASN A 149 11.65 3.17 10.10
CA ASN A 149 10.56 2.44 10.75
C ASN A 149 10.77 2.31 12.27
N GLY A 150 12.01 2.11 12.73
CA GLY A 150 12.33 2.07 14.16
C GLY A 150 11.99 3.38 14.88
N ARG A 151 12.40 4.52 14.31
CA ARG A 151 12.05 5.86 14.84
C ARG A 151 10.56 6.15 14.73
N HIS A 152 9.96 5.83 13.59
CA HIS A 152 8.54 6.06 13.34
C HIS A 152 7.67 5.32 14.37
N GLN A 153 8.01 4.09 14.70
CA GLN A 153 7.27 3.30 15.69
C GLN A 153 7.42 3.88 17.11
N ALA A 154 8.60 4.36 17.49
CA ALA A 154 8.80 5.03 18.78
C ALA A 154 7.95 6.30 18.90
N VAL A 155 8.00 7.18 17.90
CA VAL A 155 7.20 8.42 17.86
C VAL A 155 5.69 8.11 17.86
N LEU A 156 5.27 7.02 17.21
CA LEU A 156 3.85 6.63 17.20
C LEU A 156 3.35 6.15 18.58
N LEU A 157 4.22 5.51 19.37
CA LEU A 157 3.90 5.16 20.76
C LEU A 157 3.77 6.43 21.61
N GLU A 158 4.70 7.38 21.48
CA GLU A 158 4.61 8.67 22.18
C GLU A 158 3.36 9.47 21.81
N ILE A 159 2.95 9.44 20.53
CA ILE A 159 1.71 10.06 20.07
C ILE A 159 0.49 9.40 20.74
N GLN A 160 0.47 8.07 20.83
CA GLN A 160 -0.63 7.35 21.48
C GLN A 160 -0.74 7.70 22.96
N ASP A 161 0.38 7.78 23.67
CA ASP A 161 0.40 8.17 25.08
C ASP A 161 -0.04 9.64 25.27
N ALA A 162 0.42 10.55 24.42
CA ALA A 162 0.01 11.96 24.47
C ALA A 162 -1.50 12.13 24.19
N VAL A 163 -2.05 11.38 23.22
CA VAL A 163 -3.48 11.36 22.93
C VAL A 163 -4.28 10.75 24.09
N ALA A 164 -3.76 9.70 24.74
CA ALA A 164 -4.40 9.10 25.92
C ALA A 164 -4.48 10.08 27.10
N GLN A 165 -3.43 10.88 27.32
CA GLN A 165 -3.40 11.95 28.33
C GLN A 165 -4.43 13.05 28.02
N ALA A 166 -4.47 13.54 26.77
CA ALA A 166 -5.47 14.51 26.36
C ALA A 166 -6.90 13.96 26.51
N GLY A 167 -7.11 12.68 26.18
CA GLY A 167 -8.39 11.99 26.39
C GLY A 167 -8.74 11.76 27.87
N GLN A 168 -7.76 11.72 28.77
CA GLN A 168 -8.01 11.69 30.21
C GLN A 168 -8.56 13.03 30.72
N VAL A 169 -8.00 14.15 30.28
CA VAL A 169 -8.53 15.50 30.61
C VAL A 169 -10.00 15.63 30.21
N VAL A 170 -10.36 15.15 29.01
CA VAL A 170 -11.76 15.13 28.55
C VAL A 170 -12.62 14.24 29.44
N ARG A 171 -12.16 13.05 29.81
CA ARG A 171 -12.91 12.13 30.69
C ARG A 171 -13.17 12.74 32.06
N GLU A 172 -12.17 13.41 32.65
CA GLU A 172 -12.29 14.12 33.93
C GLU A 172 -13.27 15.30 33.84
N ALA A 173 -13.11 16.16 32.82
CA ALA A 173 -13.95 17.34 32.65
C ALA A 173 -15.41 16.98 32.34
N VAL A 174 -15.65 15.97 31.50
CA VAL A 174 -17.01 15.51 31.16
C VAL A 174 -17.63 14.74 32.32
N GLY A 175 -16.87 13.89 33.01
CA GLY A 175 -17.33 13.19 34.21
C GLY A 175 -17.71 14.15 35.34
N GLY A 176 -16.96 15.24 35.47
CA GLY A 176 -17.15 16.31 36.45
C GLY A 176 -17.90 17.54 35.94
N LEU A 177 -18.63 17.46 34.82
CA LEU A 177 -19.17 18.64 34.12
C LEU A 177 -20.03 19.54 35.02
N LYS A 178 -20.81 18.94 35.93
CA LYS A 178 -21.62 19.68 36.90
C LYS A 178 -20.75 20.52 37.85
N THR A 179 -19.61 19.98 38.29
CA THR A 179 -18.64 20.65 39.15
C THR A 179 -17.95 21.79 38.39
N VAL A 180 -17.50 21.54 37.16
CA VAL A 180 -16.86 22.58 36.33
C VAL A 180 -17.80 23.78 36.14
N ARG A 181 -19.08 23.51 35.85
CA ARG A 181 -20.10 24.56 35.70
C ARG A 181 -20.46 25.27 37.00
N SER A 182 -20.52 24.57 38.13
CA SER A 182 -20.84 25.19 39.42
C SER A 182 -19.74 26.15 39.91
N PHE A 183 -18.48 25.88 39.54
CA PHE A 183 -17.33 26.73 39.88
C PHE A 183 -16.99 27.74 38.77
N GLY A 184 -17.66 27.71 37.61
CA GLY A 184 -17.37 28.61 36.47
C GLY A 184 -15.98 28.42 35.86
N ALA A 185 -15.39 27.22 35.97
CA ALA A 185 -13.98 26.95 35.61
C ALA A 185 -13.80 26.47 34.15
N GLU A 186 -14.70 26.85 33.25
CA GLU A 186 -14.75 26.33 31.87
C GLU A 186 -13.52 26.75 31.04
N GLU A 187 -13.08 28.01 31.14
CA GLU A 187 -11.87 28.50 30.47
C GLU A 187 -10.61 27.81 31.00
N HIS A 188 -10.56 27.49 32.30
CA HIS A 188 -9.42 26.82 32.89
C HIS A 188 -9.26 25.39 32.36
N GLU A 189 -10.37 24.65 32.25
CA GLU A 189 -10.39 23.32 31.65
C GLU A 189 -10.08 23.34 30.15
N ALA A 190 -10.53 24.37 29.43
CA ALA A 190 -10.18 24.56 28.02
C ALA A 190 -8.68 24.79 27.83
N CYS A 191 -8.06 25.63 28.67
CA CYS A 191 -6.62 25.87 28.67
C CYS A 191 -5.82 24.59 28.99
N ARG A 192 -6.27 23.82 30.00
CA ARG A 192 -5.67 22.52 30.36
C ARG A 192 -5.69 21.52 29.20
N TYR A 193 -6.78 21.49 28.43
CA TYR A 193 -6.89 20.65 27.24
C TYR A 193 -6.02 21.17 26.08
N GLU A 194 -5.93 22.48 25.89
CA GLU A 194 -5.06 23.10 24.88
C GLU A 194 -3.57 22.77 25.13
N GLU A 195 -3.11 22.84 26.38
CA GLU A 195 -1.74 22.47 26.76
C GLU A 195 -1.44 20.99 26.45
N ALA A 196 -2.38 20.08 26.75
CA ALA A 196 -2.27 18.67 26.40
C ALA A 196 -2.21 18.44 24.87
N LEU A 197 -2.98 19.23 24.11
CA LEU A 197 -3.00 19.21 22.64
C LEU A 197 -1.71 19.77 22.03
N GLU A 198 -1.07 20.76 22.65
CA GLU A 198 0.18 21.33 22.14
C GLU A 198 1.30 20.28 22.13
N ARG A 199 1.33 19.42 23.14
CA ARG A 199 2.24 18.26 23.22
C ARG A 199 2.00 17.30 22.05
N CYS A 200 0.74 16.97 21.76
CA CYS A 200 0.39 16.19 20.59
C CYS A 200 0.88 16.89 19.31
N ARG A 201 0.56 18.17 19.12
CA ARG A 201 0.93 18.94 17.92
C ARG A 201 2.43 18.88 17.63
N LYS A 202 3.28 19.00 18.65
CA LYS A 202 4.75 18.89 18.51
C LYS A 202 5.18 17.53 17.99
N LEU A 203 4.63 16.44 18.53
CA LEU A 203 4.95 15.07 18.09
C LEU A 203 4.46 14.79 16.66
N TRP A 204 3.25 15.25 16.31
CA TRP A 204 2.72 15.13 14.96
C TRP A 204 3.59 15.90 13.95
N TRP A 205 4.04 17.11 14.31
CA TRP A 205 4.95 17.90 13.48
C TRP A 205 6.31 17.20 13.26
N GLN A 206 6.91 16.67 14.33
CA GLN A 206 8.15 15.91 14.25
C GLN A 206 8.01 14.70 13.32
N ARG A 207 6.96 13.89 13.50
CA ARG A 207 6.67 12.74 12.65
C ARG A 207 6.51 13.13 11.17
N ASP A 208 5.79 14.21 10.89
CA ASP A 208 5.52 14.64 9.52
C ASP A 208 6.76 15.25 8.87
N LEU A 209 7.60 15.96 9.62
CA LEU A 209 8.91 16.43 9.16
C LEU A 209 9.85 15.27 8.84
N GLU A 210 9.97 14.29 9.73
CA GLU A 210 10.76 13.08 9.50
C GLU A 210 10.29 12.32 8.26
N ARG A 211 8.97 12.18 8.10
CA ARG A 211 8.37 11.52 6.94
C ARG A 211 8.65 12.30 5.65
N ALA A 212 8.53 13.62 5.67
CA ALA A 212 8.80 14.47 4.51
C ALA A 212 10.28 14.39 4.10
N LEU A 213 11.20 14.45 5.07
CA LEU A 213 12.64 14.32 4.85
C LEU A 213 13.00 12.93 4.30
N TYR A 214 12.43 11.86 4.85
CA TYR A 214 12.60 10.50 4.33
C TYR A 214 12.08 10.36 2.89
N LEU A 215 10.91 10.92 2.58
CA LEU A 215 10.32 10.86 1.24
C LEU A 215 11.19 11.61 0.21
N LEU A 216 11.72 12.78 0.59
CA LEU A 216 12.65 13.55 -0.24
C LEU A 216 13.95 12.77 -0.47
N PHE A 217 14.58 12.29 0.60
CA PHE A 217 15.80 11.49 0.52
C PHE A 217 15.63 10.27 -0.38
N ARG A 218 14.53 9.53 -0.21
CA ARG A 218 14.18 8.38 -1.04
C ARG A 218 13.99 8.76 -2.51
N ARG A 219 13.31 9.86 -2.80
CA ARG A 219 13.11 10.34 -4.18
C ARG A 219 14.44 10.73 -4.83
N MET A 220 15.32 11.40 -4.10
CA MET A 220 16.66 11.75 -4.57
C MET A 220 17.51 10.51 -4.83
N LEU A 221 17.49 9.52 -3.93
CA LEU A 221 18.21 8.27 -4.08
C LEU A 221 17.75 7.51 -5.33
N HIS A 222 16.44 7.41 -5.54
CA HIS A 222 15.85 6.75 -6.71
C HIS A 222 16.27 7.43 -8.03
N LEU A 223 16.17 8.77 -8.10
CA LEU A 223 16.60 9.52 -9.29
C LEU A 223 18.11 9.40 -9.54
N ALA A 224 18.93 9.52 -8.50
CA ALA A 224 20.39 9.37 -8.61
C ALA A 224 20.75 7.99 -9.15
N MET A 225 20.08 6.94 -8.67
CA MET A 225 20.30 5.58 -9.14
C MET A 225 19.85 5.37 -10.58
N GLN A 226 18.71 5.94 -10.99
CA GLN A 226 18.23 5.87 -12.36
C GLN A 226 19.20 6.57 -13.33
N VAL A 227 19.73 7.74 -12.96
CA VAL A 227 20.75 8.46 -13.74
C VAL A 227 22.05 7.65 -13.81
N LEU A 228 22.49 7.07 -12.69
CA LEU A 228 23.68 6.23 -12.65
C LEU A 228 23.53 5.02 -13.57
N MET A 229 22.39 4.31 -13.50
CA MET A 229 22.13 3.17 -14.39
C MET A 229 22.10 3.58 -15.85
N LEU A 230 21.51 4.73 -16.19
CA LEU A 230 21.51 5.25 -17.56
C LEU A 230 22.93 5.55 -18.06
N SER A 231 23.77 6.15 -17.22
CA SER A 231 25.16 6.48 -17.57
C SER A 231 26.02 5.22 -17.80
N CYS A 232 25.92 4.22 -16.92
CA CYS A 232 26.60 2.94 -17.08
C CYS A 232 26.03 2.13 -18.26
N GLY A 233 24.72 2.19 -18.48
CA GLY A 233 24.04 1.57 -19.61
C GLY A 233 24.52 2.14 -20.95
N LEU A 234 24.70 3.46 -21.04
CA LEU A 234 25.25 4.11 -22.23
C LEU A 234 26.67 3.62 -22.53
N GLN A 235 27.53 3.51 -21.51
CA GLN A 235 28.88 2.97 -21.68
C GLN A 235 28.88 1.52 -22.19
N GLN A 236 27.92 0.70 -21.77
CA GLN A 236 27.77 -0.69 -22.25
C GLN A 236 27.23 -0.78 -23.68
N ILE A 237 26.35 0.14 -24.09
CA ILE A 237 25.91 0.24 -25.48
C ILE A 237 27.09 0.62 -26.38
N LEU A 238 27.93 1.57 -25.95
CA LEU A 238 29.14 1.96 -26.69
C LEU A 238 30.18 0.83 -26.78
N ALA A 239 30.25 -0.03 -25.76
CA ALA A 239 31.09 -1.23 -25.77
C ALA A 239 30.55 -2.36 -26.65
N GLY A 240 29.29 -2.28 -27.11
CA GLY A 240 28.64 -3.32 -27.91
C GLY A 240 28.07 -4.50 -27.08
N ASP A 241 28.14 -4.43 -25.75
CA ASP A 241 27.68 -5.49 -24.84
C ASP A 241 26.14 -5.50 -24.69
N LEU A 242 25.45 -4.40 -25.01
CA LEU A 242 24.01 -4.22 -24.75
C LEU A 242 23.30 -3.45 -25.87
N THR A 243 22.09 -3.88 -26.23
CA THR A 243 21.23 -3.18 -27.20
C THR A 243 20.44 -2.02 -26.56
N ARG A 244 19.97 -1.08 -27.38
CA ARG A 244 19.20 0.10 -26.93
C ARG A 244 17.88 -0.32 -26.24
N GLY A 245 17.19 -1.31 -26.79
CA GLY A 245 15.99 -1.91 -26.24
C GLY A 245 16.25 -2.73 -24.97
N GLY A 246 17.42 -3.33 -24.85
CA GLY A 246 17.88 -3.97 -23.61
C GLY A 246 17.96 -2.98 -22.45
N LEU A 247 18.52 -1.78 -22.68
CA LEU A 247 18.60 -0.72 -21.67
C LEU A 247 17.20 -0.22 -21.23
N LEU A 248 16.26 -0.04 -22.17
CA LEU A 248 14.90 0.37 -21.80
C LEU A 248 14.21 -0.73 -20.98
N SER A 249 14.35 -1.99 -21.39
CA SER A 249 13.80 -3.12 -20.64
C SER A 249 14.34 -3.13 -19.20
N PHE A 250 15.63 -2.86 -19.04
CA PHE A 250 16.28 -2.73 -17.73
C PHE A 250 15.69 -1.60 -16.88
N LEU A 251 15.47 -0.42 -17.46
CA LEU A 251 14.86 0.72 -16.76
C LEU A 251 13.44 0.38 -16.26
N LEU A 252 12.64 -0.24 -17.12
CA LEU A 252 11.28 -0.68 -16.75
C LEU A 252 11.31 -1.74 -15.64
N PHE A 253 12.23 -2.71 -15.73
CA PHE A 253 12.39 -3.71 -14.67
C PHE A 253 12.86 -3.11 -13.34
N GLN A 254 13.78 -2.14 -13.36
CA GLN A 254 14.23 -1.48 -12.14
C GLN A 254 13.11 -0.70 -11.45
N GLU A 255 12.26 0.00 -12.22
CA GLU A 255 11.11 0.73 -11.70
C GLU A 255 10.13 -0.22 -10.99
N ASP A 256 9.78 -1.34 -11.64
CA ASP A 256 8.92 -2.37 -11.04
C ASP A 256 9.54 -3.00 -9.78
N LEU A 257 10.85 -3.26 -9.78
CA LEU A 257 11.57 -3.81 -8.63
C LEU A 257 11.50 -2.88 -7.42
N GLY A 258 11.78 -1.58 -7.60
CA GLY A 258 11.77 -0.60 -6.52
C GLY A 258 10.43 -0.53 -5.80
N HIS A 259 9.34 -0.54 -6.57
CA HIS A 259 7.98 -0.55 -6.01
C HIS A 259 7.67 -1.85 -5.24
N HIS A 260 8.09 -3.01 -5.76
CA HIS A 260 7.79 -4.30 -5.14
C HIS A 260 8.60 -4.62 -3.87
N VAL A 261 9.85 -4.14 -3.78
CA VAL A 261 10.67 -4.28 -2.58
C VAL A 261 10.10 -3.45 -1.42
N GLN A 262 9.68 -2.22 -1.69
CA GLN A 262 9.19 -1.30 -0.65
C GLN A 262 7.81 -1.68 -0.10
N VAL A 263 6.91 -2.24 -0.91
CA VAL A 263 5.58 -2.68 -0.44
C VAL A 263 5.66 -3.79 0.64
N ARG A 264 6.79 -4.50 0.74
CA ARG A 264 6.99 -5.58 1.74
C ARG A 264 7.29 -5.06 3.15
N HIS A 265 7.87 -3.86 3.29
CA HIS A 265 8.43 -3.40 4.56
C HIS A 265 7.61 -2.31 5.27
N GLN A 266 6.48 -1.88 4.70
CA GLN A 266 5.53 -1.04 5.44
C GLN A 266 4.82 -1.91 6.51
N PRO A 267 5.09 -1.73 7.82
CA PRO A 267 4.23 -2.33 8.82
C PRO A 267 2.84 -1.71 8.65
N ARG A 268 1.89 -2.50 8.15
CA ARG A 268 0.47 -2.14 8.15
C ARG A 268 0.00 -2.12 9.59
N MET A 269 0.25 -1.03 10.28
CA MET A 269 -0.38 -0.77 11.56
C MET A 269 -1.86 -0.46 11.34
N LEU A 270 -2.68 -1.27 12.02
CA LEU A 270 -3.99 -1.01 12.59
C LEU A 270 -5.05 -0.26 11.75
N SER A 271 -6.08 -1.04 11.40
CA SER A 271 -7.47 -0.66 11.09
C SER A 271 -7.70 0.42 10.01
N PRO A 272 -8.37 0.07 8.89
CA PRO A 272 -8.82 1.04 7.87
C PRO A 272 -9.82 2.10 8.37
N SER A 273 -10.32 2.00 9.60
CA SER A 273 -11.40 2.84 10.14
C SER A 273 -10.97 4.27 10.47
N LEU A 274 -9.70 4.53 10.77
CA LEU A 274 -9.19 5.88 11.05
C LEU A 274 -8.69 6.62 9.80
N CYS A 275 -8.41 5.91 8.71
CA CYS A 275 -7.90 6.51 7.47
C CYS A 275 -9.03 7.04 6.56
N PHE A 276 -10.25 6.53 6.71
CA PHE A 276 -11.38 6.91 5.85
C PHE A 276 -12.02 8.25 6.18
N SER A 277 -11.85 8.79 7.40
CA SER A 277 -12.43 10.09 7.79
C SER A 277 -11.56 11.30 7.40
N LEU A 278 -10.30 11.09 7.03
CA LEU A 278 -9.35 12.16 6.65
C LEU A 278 -9.02 12.17 5.15
N TRP A 279 -9.65 11.30 4.35
CA TRP A 279 -9.41 11.19 2.90
C TRP A 279 -10.05 12.29 2.01
N PRO A 280 -11.05 13.11 2.39
CA PRO A 280 -11.65 14.02 1.41
C PRO A 280 -10.87 15.33 1.15
N LEU A 281 -9.68 15.55 1.75
CA LEU A 281 -9.00 16.86 1.69
C LEU A 281 -7.66 16.92 0.91
N ARG A 282 -7.21 15.82 0.28
CA ARG A 282 -6.02 15.86 -0.60
C ARG A 282 -6.25 15.08 -1.88
N LEU A 283 -6.92 15.73 -2.83
CA LEU A 283 -6.70 15.73 -4.29
C LEU A 283 -8.01 16.13 -4.96
N GLY A 284 -8.31 17.42 -4.94
CA GLY A 284 -9.10 18.01 -6.02
C GLY A 284 -8.29 17.87 -7.30
N ILE A 285 -8.65 16.92 -8.14
CA ILE A 285 -8.48 16.85 -9.61
C ILE A 285 -9.21 15.56 -10.03
N TYR A 286 -10.40 15.76 -10.60
CA TYR A 286 -11.19 14.85 -11.45
C TYR A 286 -11.58 13.46 -10.90
N TRP A 287 -12.81 13.36 -10.38
CA TRP A 287 -13.85 12.48 -10.95
C TRP A 287 -15.18 12.80 -10.27
N PHE A 288 -16.02 13.57 -10.97
CA PHE A 288 -17.40 13.88 -10.59
C PHE A 288 -18.29 12.81 -11.24
N PRO A 289 -19.03 11.97 -10.49
CA PRO A 289 -20.25 11.40 -11.00
C PRO A 289 -21.40 12.14 -10.32
N LEU A 290 -22.05 13.03 -11.08
CA LEU A 290 -23.33 13.64 -10.70
C LEU A 290 -24.31 12.49 -10.38
N LYS A 291 -24.69 12.39 -9.10
CA LYS A 291 -25.87 11.63 -8.69
C LYS A 291 -27.06 12.58 -8.73
N THR A 292 -27.68 12.73 -9.89
CA THR A 292 -29.02 13.31 -10.00
C THR A 292 -30.04 12.26 -9.57
N GLN A 293 -30.60 12.44 -8.38
CA GLN A 293 -31.89 11.87 -8.05
C GLN A 293 -32.83 13.07 -7.82
N ASP A 294 -33.66 13.39 -8.81
CA ASP A 294 -35.10 13.39 -8.57
C ASP A 294 -35.91 13.33 -9.87
N LYS A 295 -36.98 12.54 -9.80
CA LYS A 295 -38.06 12.49 -10.79
C LYS A 295 -38.95 13.69 -10.52
N THR A 296 -39.17 14.58 -11.48
CA THR A 296 -40.53 14.99 -11.89
C THR A 296 -40.52 15.97 -13.07
N LYS A 297 -41.36 15.64 -14.05
CA LYS A 297 -42.10 16.55 -14.94
C LYS A 297 -41.32 17.32 -16.02
N SER A 298 -41.54 16.80 -17.24
CA SER A 298 -42.17 17.53 -18.33
C SER A 298 -41.34 18.54 -19.12
N GLN A 299 -41.16 18.15 -20.39
CA GLN A 299 -41.54 18.93 -21.58
C GLN A 299 -40.63 20.11 -22.00
N LEU A 300 -40.36 20.11 -23.32
CA LEU A 300 -40.10 21.28 -24.18
C LEU A 300 -38.77 22.02 -23.95
N ILE A 301 -38.06 22.62 -24.91
CA ILE A 301 -38.07 22.73 -26.37
C ILE A 301 -36.80 23.54 -26.69
N VAL A 302 -36.02 23.13 -27.69
CA VAL A 302 -35.48 23.98 -28.78
C VAL A 302 -34.87 25.33 -28.39
N LEU A 303 -33.54 25.43 -28.40
CA LEU A 303 -32.70 26.13 -29.40
C LEU A 303 -31.23 25.95 -29.04
#